data_AF-A0A1G5SZ56-F1
#
_entry.id   AF-A0A1G5SZ56-F1
#
_cell.length_a   1.000
_cell.length_b   1.000
_cell.length_c   1.000
_cell.angle_alpha   90.00
_cell.angle_beta   90.00
_cell.angle_gamma   90.00
#
_symmetry.space_group_name_H-M   'P 1'
#
loop_
_entity.id
_entity.type
_entity.pdbx_description
1 polymer ?
#
loop_
_entity_poly.entity_id
_entity_poly.type
_entity_poly.pdbx_seq_one_letter_code
_entity_poly.pdbx_strand_id
1 'polypeptide(L)' 'MTISTRSPAAISDEGRHARDRGDPITANPYPADSDAHATWDRGYRMPDEEARVASRKAVHEDMPPEAS' A
#
# COMPACT_ATOMS: atom_id res chain seq x y z
N MET A 1 18.25 16.41 8.91
CA MET A 1 17.39 15.80 7.87
C MET A 1 16.51 14.77 8.56
N THR A 2 15.20 15.01 8.64
CA THR A 2 14.26 14.09 9.30
C THR A 2 13.96 12.94 8.33
N ILE A 3 14.57 11.79 8.57
CA ILE A 3 14.20 10.55 7.89
C ILE A 3 12.74 10.29 8.32
N SER A 4 11.78 10.49 7.42
CA SER A 4 10.36 10.28 7.73
C SER A 4 10.15 8.88 8.28
N THR A 5 9.72 8.81 9.54
CA THR A 5 9.35 7.63 10.33
C THR A 5 8.05 6.97 9.86
N ARG A 6 7.75 6.99 8.55
CA ARG A 6 6.56 6.32 8.00
C ARG A 6 6.84 4.84 7.80
N SER A 7 5.90 4.00 8.24
CA SER A 7 5.97 2.56 8.00
C SER A 7 5.84 2.24 6.51
N PRO A 8 6.42 1.12 6.02
CA PRO A 8 6.28 0.72 4.62
C PRO A 8 4.83 0.59 4.14
N ALA A 9 3.92 0.14 5.01
CA ALA A 9 2.49 0.08 4.68
C ALA A 9 1.90 1.46 4.38
N ALA A 10 2.21 2.48 5.21
CA ALA A 10 1.73 3.84 4.98
C ALA A 10 2.29 4.44 3.68
N ILE A 11 3.54 4.12 3.33
CA ILE A 11 4.17 4.55 2.08
C ILE A 11 3.50 3.88 0.87
N SER A 12 3.20 2.60 0.96
CA SER A 12 2.46 1.86 -0.09
C SER A 12 1.04 2.39 -0.26
N ASP A 13 0.35 2.71 0.85
CA ASP A 13 -0.99 3.29 0.82
C ASP A 13 -1.00 4.68 0.18
N GLU A 14 0.03 5.49 0.44
CA GLU A 14 0.21 6.79 -0.20
C GLU A 14 0.38 6.67 -1.73
N GLY A 15 1.13 5.66 -2.19
CA GLY A 15 1.24 5.35 -3.62
C GLY A 15 -0.10 4.98 -4.25
N ARG A 16 -0.87 4.11 -3.58
CA ARG A 16 -2.21 3.74 -4.04
C ARG A 16 -3.13 4.96 -4.11
N HIS A 17 -3.15 5.79 -3.06
CA HIS A 17 -3.97 7.00 -3.04
C HIS A 17 -3.59 8.01 -4.12
N ALA A 18 -2.31 8.14 -4.45
CA ALA A 18 -1.89 8.99 -5.57
C ALA A 18 -2.45 8.47 -6.91
N ARG A 19 -2.38 7.16 -7.16
CA ARG A 19 -3.02 6.55 -8.32
C ARG A 19 -4.53 6.81 -8.33
N ASP A 20 -5.21 6.57 -7.21
CA ASP A 20 -6.67 6.70 -7.11
C ASP A 20 -7.15 8.15 -7.34
N ARG A 21 -6.30 9.14 -7.03
CA ARG A 21 -6.53 10.57 -7.37
C ARG A 21 -6.25 10.91 -8.84
N GLY A 22 -5.57 10.04 -9.57
CA GLY A 22 -5.10 10.29 -10.93
C GLY A 22 -3.78 11.06 -11.00
N ASP A 23 -3.02 11.14 -9.89
CA ASP A 23 -1.68 11.72 -9.90
C ASP A 23 -0.75 10.86 -10.77
N PRO A 24 0.20 11.44 -11.53
CA PRO A 24 1.15 10.66 -12.31
C PRO A 24 2.14 9.93 -11.40
N ILE A 25 2.73 8.83 -11.91
CA ILE A 25 3.76 8.06 -11.19
C ILE A 25 5.00 8.88 -10.82
N THR A 26 5.27 9.96 -11.56
CA THR A 26 6.35 10.92 -11.29
C THR A 26 6.07 11.81 -10.07
N ALA A 27 4.88 11.74 -9.48
CA ALA A 27 4.53 12.45 -8.24
C ALA A 27 5.09 11.76 -6.98
N ASN A 28 5.80 10.64 -7.13
CA ASN A 28 6.51 9.98 -6.03
C ASN A 28 7.46 10.97 -5.32
N PRO A 29 7.23 11.31 -4.04
CA PRO A 29 8.03 12.32 -3.35
C PRO A 29 9.37 11.77 -2.83
N TYR A 30 9.60 10.47 -2.92
CA TYR A 30 10.77 9.81 -2.36
C TYR A 30 11.93 9.75 -3.36
N PRO A 31 13.19 9.88 -2.90
CA PRO A 31 14.38 9.73 -3.76
C PRO A 31 14.41 8.37 -4.47
N ALA A 32 14.72 8.35 -5.76
CA ALA A 32 14.61 7.17 -6.63
C ALA A 32 15.41 5.94 -6.15
N ASP A 33 16.47 6.15 -5.39
CA ASP A 33 17.37 5.13 -4.82
C ASP A 33 16.95 4.65 -3.43
N SER A 34 15.84 5.16 -2.88
CA SER A 34 15.38 4.82 -1.53
C SER A 34 14.35 3.68 -1.51
N ASP A 35 14.37 2.89 -0.43
CA ASP A 35 13.35 1.86 -0.17
C ASP A 35 11.93 2.44 -0.12
N ALA A 36 11.80 3.70 0.33
CA ALA A 36 10.55 4.42 0.35
C ALA A 36 10.01 4.66 -1.08
N HIS A 37 10.90 4.99 -2.03
CA HIS A 37 10.52 5.15 -3.43
C HIS A 37 10.01 3.84 -4.02
N ALA A 38 10.74 2.73 -3.81
CA ALA A 38 10.32 1.41 -4.26
C ALA A 38 8.98 0.97 -3.64
N THR A 39 8.78 1.28 -2.36
CA THR A 39 7.55 0.95 -1.63
C THR A 39 6.34 1.74 -2.14
N TRP A 40 6.50 3.05 -2.35
CA TRP A 40 5.45 3.91 -2.91
C TRP A 40 5.10 3.48 -4.35
N ASP A 41 6.12 3.22 -5.16
CA ASP A 41 5.99 2.81 -6.55
C ASP A 41 5.24 1.46 -6.68
N ARG A 42 5.53 0.53 -5.78
CA ARG A 42 4.78 -0.73 -5.66
C ARG A 42 3.32 -0.48 -5.32
N GLY A 43 3.04 0.37 -4.33
CA GLY A 43 1.68 0.73 -3.94
C GLY A 43 0.88 1.42 -5.05
N TYR A 44 1.54 2.29 -5.82
CA TYR A 44 0.96 2.97 -6.97
C TYR A 44 0.63 2.00 -8.11
N ARG A 45 1.46 0.97 -8.36
CA ARG A 45 1.26 0.02 -9.47
C ARG A 45 0.37 -1.18 -9.16
N MET A 46 0.10 -1.49 -7.89
CA MET A 46 -0.67 -2.67 -7.50
C MET A 46 -2.13 -2.58 -7.97
N PRO A 47 -2.62 -3.49 -8.85
CA PRO A 47 -4.03 -3.55 -9.23
C PRO A 47 -4.92 -3.88 -8.02
N ASP A 48 -6.15 -3.37 -8.00
CA ASP A 48 -7.08 -3.57 -6.87
C ASP A 48 -7.49 -5.04 -6.66
N GLU A 49 -7.30 -5.92 -7.66
CA GLU A 49 -7.62 -7.34 -7.55
C GLU A 49 -6.74 -8.06 -6.52
N GLU A 50 -5.43 -7.80 -6.45
CA GLU A 50 -4.58 -8.38 -5.41
C GLU A 50 -4.81 -7.76 -4.01
N ALA A 51 -5.15 -6.47 -3.94
CA ALA A 51 -5.41 -5.79 -2.66
C ALA A 51 -6.67 -6.35 -1.97
N ARG A 52 -7.71 -6.70 -2.73
CA ARG A 52 -8.91 -7.35 -2.18
C ARG A 52 -8.62 -8.75 -1.63
N VAL A 53 -7.74 -9.53 -2.26
CA VAL A 53 -7.39 -10.88 -1.79
C VAL A 53 -6.58 -10.82 -0.49
N ALA A 54 -5.66 -9.86 -0.36
CA ALA A 54 -4.90 -9.66 0.88
C ALA A 54 -5.79 -9.19 2.06
N SER A 55 -6.69 -8.23 1.84
CA SER A 55 -7.66 -7.82 2.88
C SER A 55 -8.68 -8.91 3.20
N ARG A 56 -9.14 -9.72 2.23
CA ARG A 56 -10.06 -10.84 2.54
C ARG A 56 -9.39 -11.91 3.39
N LYS A 57 -8.11 -12.22 3.15
CA LYS A 57 -7.39 -13.19 3.98
C LYS A 57 -7.17 -12.70 5.41
N ALA A 58 -6.96 -11.40 5.63
CA ALA A 58 -6.80 -10.84 6.97
C ALA A 58 -8.10 -10.84 7.81
N VAL A 59 -9.28 -10.85 7.17
CA VAL A 59 -10.58 -10.80 7.85
C VAL A 59 -11.20 -12.19 8.06
N HIS A 60 -10.73 -13.22 7.34
CA HIS A 60 -11.31 -14.56 7.41
C HIS A 60 -10.68 -15.50 8.46
N GLU A 61 -9.61 -15.07 9.14
CA GLU A 61 -8.88 -15.89 10.13
C GLU A 61 -9.23 -15.54 11.59
N ASP A 62 -10.37 -14.88 11.85
CA ASP A 62 -10.75 -14.46 13.21
C ASP A 62 -12.24 -14.70 13.57
N MET A 63 -12.97 -15.53 12.81
CA MET A 63 -14.32 -15.97 13.19
C MET A 63 -14.35 -17.50 13.37
N PRO A 64 -14.48 -18.02 14.61
CA PRO A 64 -14.80 -19.42 14.80
C PRO A 64 -16.22 -19.70 14.27
N PRO A 65 -16.45 -20.88 13.66
CA PRO A 65 -17.79 -21.25 13.22
C PRO A 65 -18.68 -21.47 14.45
N GLU A 66 -19.65 -20.59 14.70
CA GLU A 66 -20.77 -20.90 15.57
C GLU A 66 -21.57 -22.04 14.95
N ALA A 67 -21.34 -23.25 15.48
CA ALA A 67 -22.15 -24.41 15.20
C ALA A 67 -23.53 -24.21 15.85
N SER A 68 -24.57 -24.19 15.01
CA SER A 68 -25.98 -24.28 15.41
C SER A 68 -26.31 -25.64 16.02
#